data_AF-A0A397C758-F1
#
_entry.id   AF-A0A397C758-F1
#
_cell.length_a   1.000
_cell.length_b   1.000
_cell.length_c   1.000
_cell.angle_alpha   90.00
_cell.angle_beta   90.00
_cell.angle_gamma   90.00
#
_symmetry.space_group_name_H-M   'P 1'
#
loop_
_entity.id
_entity.type
_entity.pdbx_description
1 polymer ?
#
loop_
_entity_poly.entity_id
_entity_poly.type
_entity_poly.pdbx_seq_one_letter_code
_entity_poly.pdbx_strand_id
1 'polypeptide(L)'
;MLRNCARIIPASAASRCFATSSKLTNMKSINLKLIMSTFLLRVHPDVMQVDRNSMKEVDQSIKDHNENAMKTLNAYLDIASAGCNGELKADDLSTREFPLEFFIPTTKKVQRSLRKIKTAGDAEVIHIKGNMYTRISHFVKLSDKLVEASHHALMHRRTVNVAAVHWRKDTNAVLRDLFKQADLPVLSVHPNGELIPW
;
A
#
# COMPACT_ATOMS: atom_id res chain seq x y z
N MET A 1 57.69 -27.59 -12.94
CA MET A 1 56.42 -28.20 -13.40
C MET A 1 55.41 -28.16 -12.24
N LEU A 2 54.23 -27.58 -12.50
CA LEU A 2 52.90 -27.84 -11.88
C LEU A 2 52.77 -27.72 -10.34
N ARG A 3 52.16 -26.66 -9.80
CA ARG A 3 50.71 -26.40 -9.53
C ARG A 3 50.35 -26.67 -8.06
N ASN A 4 49.84 -25.65 -7.37
CA ASN A 4 48.49 -25.65 -6.76
C ASN A 4 48.27 -24.40 -5.89
N CYS A 5 47.70 -23.36 -6.49
CA CYS A 5 47.04 -22.28 -5.75
C CYS A 5 45.65 -22.77 -5.34
N ALA A 6 45.45 -23.08 -4.06
CA ALA A 6 44.12 -23.33 -3.52
C ALA A 6 43.42 -21.99 -3.24
N ARG A 7 42.52 -21.59 -4.14
CA ARG A 7 41.51 -20.55 -3.86
C ARG A 7 40.48 -21.14 -2.89
N ILE A 8 40.42 -20.61 -1.68
CA ILE A 8 39.33 -20.87 -0.74
C ILE A 8 38.16 -19.98 -1.19
N ILE A 9 37.14 -20.58 -1.79
CA ILE A 9 35.85 -19.94 -2.06
C ILE A 9 35.04 -20.00 -0.76
N PRO A 10 34.60 -18.90 -0.15
CA PRO A 10 33.64 -18.99 0.94
C PRO A 10 32.31 -19.46 0.35
N ALA A 11 31.88 -20.66 0.75
CA ALA A 11 30.55 -21.15 0.48
C ALA A 11 29.54 -20.17 1.08
N SER A 12 28.88 -19.39 0.22
CA SER A 12 27.70 -18.62 0.58
C SER A 12 26.62 -19.60 1.03
N ALA A 13 26.46 -19.74 2.34
CA ALA A 13 25.32 -20.40 2.92
C ALA A 13 24.10 -19.52 2.62
N ALA A 14 23.43 -19.81 1.50
CA ALA A 14 22.11 -19.29 1.21
C ALA A 14 21.18 -19.72 2.35
N SER A 15 20.93 -18.82 3.30
CA SER A 15 19.88 -18.94 4.31
C SER A 15 18.53 -19.02 3.60
N ARG A 16 18.16 -20.24 3.23
CA ARG A 16 16.79 -20.58 2.86
C ARG A 16 15.97 -20.63 4.14
N CYS A 17 15.46 -19.47 4.56
CA CYS A 17 14.43 -19.37 5.59
C CYS A 17 13.13 -20.00 5.07
N PHE A 18 13.05 -21.33 5.12
CA PHE A 18 11.77 -22.01 5.02
C PHE A 18 11.00 -21.70 6.31
N ALA A 19 10.04 -20.78 6.22
CA ALA A 19 9.08 -20.56 7.29
C ALA A 19 8.35 -21.88 7.55
N THR A 20 8.68 -22.52 8.67
CA THR A 20 8.07 -23.77 9.12
C THR A 20 6.56 -23.57 9.27
N SER A 21 5.80 -24.46 8.62
CA SER A 21 4.33 -24.45 8.51
C SER A 21 3.55 -24.30 9.83
N SER A 22 4.17 -24.54 11.00
CA SER A 22 3.57 -24.39 12.32
C SER A 22 3.37 -22.94 12.79
N LYS A 23 4.01 -21.95 12.16
CA LYS A 23 3.80 -20.51 12.48
C LYS A 23 2.65 -19.87 11.70
N LEU A 24 2.16 -20.54 10.66
CA LEU A 24 1.12 -20.00 9.77
C LEU A 24 -0.29 -20.18 10.33
N THR A 25 -0.49 -21.06 11.31
CA THR A 25 -1.83 -21.46 11.80
C THR A 25 -2.53 -20.45 12.70
N ASN A 26 -1.93 -19.28 12.98
CA ASN A 26 -2.57 -18.28 13.85
C ASN A 26 -2.16 -16.85 13.47
N MET A 27 -2.41 -16.47 12.22
CA MET A 27 -2.21 -15.10 11.78
C MET A 27 -3.33 -14.23 12.39
N LYS A 28 -2.97 -13.25 13.22
CA LYS A 28 -3.95 -12.32 13.84
C LYS A 28 -4.75 -11.60 12.76
N SER A 29 -6.04 -11.41 13.00
CA SER A 29 -6.91 -10.61 12.13
C SER A 29 -6.44 -9.16 12.10
N ILE A 30 -6.61 -8.52 10.95
CA ILE A 30 -6.20 -7.16 10.69
C ILE A 30 -7.41 -6.33 10.31
N ASN A 31 -7.46 -5.08 10.80
CA ASN A 31 -8.41 -4.08 10.35
C ASN A 31 -7.67 -3.04 9.51
N LEU A 32 -7.73 -3.20 8.18
CA LEU A 32 -7.05 -2.30 7.25
C LEU A 32 -7.59 -0.88 7.28
N LYS A 33 -8.90 -0.69 7.55
CA LYS A 33 -9.51 0.64 7.66
C LYS A 33 -8.93 1.44 8.83
N LEU A 34 -8.62 0.77 9.95
CA LEU A 34 -7.94 1.39 11.07
C LEU A 34 -6.50 1.80 10.72
N ILE A 35 -5.75 0.90 10.05
CA ILE A 35 -4.38 1.19 9.58
C ILE A 35 -4.37 2.39 8.63
N MET A 36 -5.37 2.48 7.74
CA MET A 36 -5.51 3.54 6.75
C MET A 36 -6.16 4.82 7.27
N SER A 37 -6.57 4.88 8.53
CA SER A 37 -7.36 6.00 9.08
C SER A 37 -6.69 7.36 8.89
N THR A 38 -5.38 7.45 9.10
CA THR A 38 -4.61 8.69 8.90
C THR A 38 -4.59 9.13 7.45
N PHE A 39 -4.41 8.19 6.51
CA PHE A 39 -4.47 8.46 5.09
C PHE A 39 -5.87 8.92 4.67
N LEU A 40 -6.91 8.20 5.12
CA LEU A 40 -8.30 8.53 4.82
C LEU A 40 -8.64 9.95 5.29
N LEU A 41 -8.27 10.33 6.51
CA LEU A 41 -8.47 11.70 7.01
C LEU A 41 -7.75 12.77 6.18
N ARG A 42 -6.62 12.43 5.55
CA ARG A 42 -5.85 13.37 4.73
C ARG A 42 -6.51 13.64 3.37
N VAL A 43 -7.18 12.63 2.80
CA VAL A 43 -7.78 12.69 1.45
C VAL A 43 -9.30 12.86 1.47
N HIS A 44 -9.96 12.75 2.62
CA HIS A 44 -11.41 12.78 2.72
C HIS A 44 -11.98 14.17 2.38
N PRO A 45 -12.96 14.27 1.45
CA PRO A 45 -13.45 15.53 0.89
C PRO A 45 -13.98 16.51 1.94
N ASP A 46 -14.62 16.01 3.00
CA ASP A 46 -15.24 16.84 4.04
C ASP A 46 -14.29 17.37 5.11
N VAL A 47 -13.13 16.74 5.29
CA VAL A 47 -12.20 17.05 6.39
C VAL A 47 -10.80 17.43 5.89
N MET A 48 -10.68 17.70 4.58
CA MET A 48 -9.44 18.18 3.98
C MET A 48 -8.96 19.43 4.71
N GLN A 49 -7.78 19.32 5.32
CA GLN A 49 -7.18 20.46 6.01
C GLN A 49 -6.61 21.44 4.99
N VAL A 50 -7.17 22.65 5.02
CA VAL A 50 -6.74 23.79 4.21
C VAL A 50 -6.00 24.80 5.08
N ASP A 51 -4.83 25.23 4.61
CA ASP A 51 -4.19 26.43 5.16
C ASP A 51 -4.98 27.66 4.67
N ARG A 52 -5.73 28.28 5.60
CA ARG A 52 -6.61 29.44 5.37
C ARG A 52 -5.90 30.62 4.69
N ASN A 53 -4.57 30.70 4.80
CA ASN A 53 -3.78 31.75 4.17
C ASN A 53 -3.47 31.48 2.69
N SER A 54 -3.68 30.24 2.22
CA SER A 54 -3.31 29.78 0.89
C SER A 54 -4.50 29.34 0.04
N MET A 55 -5.56 28.82 0.68
CA MET A 55 -6.77 28.37 0.01
C MET A 55 -7.97 28.57 0.92
N LYS A 56 -9.02 29.23 0.39
CA LYS A 56 -10.25 29.50 1.14
C LYS A 56 -11.17 28.26 1.18
N GLU A 57 -11.26 27.53 0.07
CA GLU A 57 -12.07 26.32 -0.06
C GLU A 57 -11.45 25.35 -1.09
N VAL A 58 -11.67 24.05 -0.88
CA VAL A 58 -11.33 22.99 -1.85
C VAL A 58 -12.34 22.99 -3.00
N ASP A 59 -11.85 22.91 -4.23
CA ASP A 59 -12.69 22.84 -5.43
C ASP A 59 -13.63 21.62 -5.41
N GLN A 60 -14.91 21.81 -5.77
CA GLN A 60 -15.90 20.72 -5.76
C GLN A 60 -15.47 19.54 -6.64
N SER A 61 -14.88 19.80 -7.80
CA SER A 61 -14.39 18.75 -8.69
C SER A 61 -13.31 17.87 -8.06
N ILE A 62 -12.55 18.41 -7.08
CA ILE A 62 -11.56 17.66 -6.30
C ILE A 62 -12.24 16.81 -5.24
N LYS A 63 -13.26 17.37 -4.56
CA LYS A 63 -14.07 16.60 -3.60
C LYS A 63 -14.72 15.39 -4.30
N ASP A 64 -15.30 15.59 -5.47
CA ASP A 64 -15.95 14.54 -6.27
C ASP A 64 -14.94 13.46 -6.72
N HIS A 65 -13.74 13.86 -7.17
CA HIS A 65 -12.67 12.92 -7.53
C HIS A 65 -12.25 12.07 -6.33
N ASN A 66 -11.98 12.71 -5.20
CA ASN A 66 -11.56 12.00 -4.00
C ASN A 66 -12.68 11.10 -3.46
N GLU A 67 -13.95 11.50 -3.56
CA GLU A 67 -15.08 10.63 -3.20
C GLU A 67 -15.10 9.36 -4.06
N ASN A 68 -14.95 9.50 -5.37
CA ASN A 68 -14.89 8.34 -6.27
C ASN A 68 -13.68 7.45 -5.98
N ALA A 69 -12.50 8.04 -5.79
CA ALA A 69 -11.30 7.29 -5.45
C ALA A 69 -11.39 6.60 -4.07
N MET A 70 -12.08 7.20 -3.09
CA MET A 70 -12.37 6.55 -1.81
C MET A 70 -13.29 5.34 -1.97
N LYS A 71 -14.26 5.36 -2.89
CA LYS A 71 -15.09 4.18 -3.18
C LYS A 71 -14.22 3.04 -3.73
N THR A 72 -13.34 3.33 -4.67
CA THR A 72 -12.38 2.37 -5.23
C THR A 72 -11.41 1.84 -4.16
N LEU A 73 -10.88 2.72 -3.31
CA LEU A 73 -10.02 2.34 -2.19
C LEU A 73 -10.75 1.44 -1.18
N ASN A 74 -12.00 1.76 -0.83
CA ASN A 74 -12.79 0.93 0.07
C ASN A 74 -13.02 -0.46 -0.52
N ALA A 75 -13.37 -0.57 -1.81
CA ALA A 75 -13.51 -1.85 -2.50
C ALA A 75 -12.20 -2.66 -2.45
N TYR A 76 -11.04 -2.02 -2.69
CA TYR A 76 -9.75 -2.67 -2.54
C TYR A 76 -9.50 -3.13 -1.10
N LEU A 77 -9.72 -2.27 -0.10
CA LEU A 77 -9.48 -2.58 1.31
C LEU A 77 -10.38 -3.71 1.82
N ASP A 78 -11.62 -3.82 1.33
CA ASP A 78 -12.52 -4.90 1.71
C ASP A 78 -11.99 -6.26 1.20
N ILE A 79 -11.57 -6.33 -0.09
CA ILE A 79 -10.97 -7.54 -0.68
C ILE A 79 -9.62 -7.86 -0.04
N ALA A 80 -8.76 -6.86 0.15
CA ALA A 80 -7.46 -7.02 0.78
C ALA A 80 -7.59 -7.47 2.24
N SER A 81 -8.60 -6.99 2.97
CA SER A 81 -8.88 -7.41 4.35
C SER A 81 -9.32 -8.87 4.38
N ALA A 82 -10.23 -9.27 3.50
CA ALA A 82 -10.64 -10.66 3.36
C ALA A 82 -9.44 -11.56 3.00
N GLY A 83 -8.60 -11.14 2.06
CA GLY A 83 -7.37 -11.83 1.67
C GLY A 83 -6.37 -11.98 2.81
N CYS A 84 -6.07 -10.90 3.53
CA CYS A 84 -5.13 -10.87 4.65
C CYS A 84 -5.57 -11.72 5.84
N ASN A 85 -6.88 -11.93 6.00
CA ASN A 85 -7.49 -12.70 7.09
C ASN A 85 -7.87 -14.13 6.66
N GLY A 86 -7.71 -14.49 5.38
CA GLY A 86 -8.06 -15.81 4.88
C GLY A 86 -9.57 -16.05 4.71
N GLU A 87 -10.35 -14.99 4.58
CA GLU A 87 -11.81 -14.97 4.53
C GLU A 87 -12.36 -14.70 3.12
N LEU A 88 -11.52 -14.84 2.09
CA LEU A 88 -11.90 -14.61 0.69
C LEU A 88 -13.07 -15.48 0.25
N LYS A 89 -13.92 -14.89 -0.58
CA LYS A 89 -14.99 -15.54 -1.34
C LYS A 89 -14.63 -15.56 -2.82
N ALA A 90 -15.29 -16.41 -3.58
CA ALA A 90 -15.05 -16.53 -5.02
C ALA A 90 -15.30 -15.21 -5.78
N ASP A 91 -16.33 -14.47 -5.38
CA ASP A 91 -16.72 -13.22 -6.03
C ASP A 91 -15.73 -12.07 -5.79
N ASP A 92 -14.93 -12.13 -4.73
CA ASP A 92 -13.96 -11.09 -4.36
C ASP A 92 -12.81 -10.96 -5.38
N LEU A 93 -12.58 -11.98 -6.22
CA LEU A 93 -11.52 -11.99 -7.24
C LEU A 93 -11.99 -11.52 -8.63
N SER A 94 -13.26 -11.10 -8.74
CA SER A 94 -13.84 -10.57 -9.98
C SER A 94 -13.23 -9.22 -10.39
N THR A 95 -12.88 -8.39 -9.40
CA THR A 95 -12.23 -7.10 -9.60
C THR A 95 -10.75 -7.21 -9.28
N ARG A 96 -9.89 -6.89 -10.24
CA ARG A 96 -8.42 -7.07 -10.11
C ARG A 96 -7.62 -5.78 -10.23
N GLU A 97 -8.28 -4.69 -10.58
CA GLU A 97 -7.65 -3.42 -10.89
C GLU A 97 -8.36 -2.31 -10.12
N PHE A 98 -7.59 -1.50 -9.41
CA PHE A 98 -8.08 -0.41 -8.58
C PHE A 98 -7.25 0.83 -8.89
N PRO A 99 -7.70 1.66 -9.86
CA PRO A 99 -7.08 2.94 -10.11
C PRO A 99 -7.39 3.89 -8.94
N LEU A 100 -6.35 4.29 -8.20
CA LEU A 100 -6.46 5.20 -7.07
C LEU A 100 -5.83 6.53 -7.46
N GLU A 101 -6.63 7.58 -7.40
CA GLU A 101 -6.18 8.94 -7.64
C GLU A 101 -6.78 9.89 -6.62
N PHE A 102 -5.93 10.51 -5.79
CA PHE A 102 -6.35 11.45 -4.77
C PHE A 102 -5.64 12.78 -4.93
N PHE A 103 -6.31 13.83 -4.49
CA PHE A 103 -5.75 15.17 -4.43
C PHE A 103 -5.76 15.68 -2.99
N ILE A 104 -4.62 16.18 -2.55
CA ILE A 104 -4.44 16.74 -1.21
C ILE A 104 -4.10 18.24 -1.37
N PRO A 105 -4.80 19.14 -0.66
CA PRO A 105 -4.42 20.55 -0.60
C PRO A 105 -2.95 20.73 -0.20
N THR A 106 -2.21 21.54 -0.98
CA THR A 106 -0.79 21.79 -0.73
C THR A 106 -0.44 23.27 -0.85
N THR A 107 0.69 23.66 -0.26
CA THR A 107 1.15 25.06 -0.25
C THR A 107 2.47 25.22 -0.99
N LYS A 108 2.81 26.46 -1.38
CA LYS A 108 4.09 26.77 -2.03
C LYS A 108 5.28 26.42 -1.14
N LYS A 109 5.11 26.49 0.19
CA LYS A 109 6.13 26.11 1.17
C LYS A 109 6.40 24.61 1.12
N VAL A 110 5.33 23.80 1.08
CA VAL A 110 5.42 22.33 0.95
C VAL A 110 6.07 21.97 -0.38
N GLN A 111 5.62 22.56 -1.50
CA GLN A 111 6.23 22.36 -2.81
C GLN A 111 7.74 22.68 -2.81
N ARG A 112 8.14 23.80 -2.20
CA ARG A 112 9.57 24.16 -2.08
C ARG A 112 10.35 23.16 -1.22
N SER A 113 9.75 22.62 -0.16
CA SER A 113 10.39 21.59 0.66
C SER A 113 10.56 20.28 -0.09
N LEU A 114 9.53 19.83 -0.82
CA LEU A 114 9.58 18.64 -1.67
C LEU A 114 10.69 18.76 -2.72
N ARG A 115 10.85 19.92 -3.38
CA ARG A 115 11.95 20.14 -4.34
C ARG A 115 13.35 20.08 -3.72
N LYS A 116 13.50 20.44 -2.44
CA LYS A 116 14.80 20.45 -1.74
C LYS A 116 15.19 19.06 -1.25
N ILE A 117 14.22 18.25 -0.85
CA ILE A 117 14.44 16.88 -0.41
C ILE A 117 14.36 16.01 -1.68
N LYS A 118 15.51 15.58 -2.21
CA LYS A 118 15.63 14.71 -3.41
C LYS A 118 14.93 13.33 -3.30
N THR A 119 14.04 13.13 -2.35
CA THR A 119 13.10 12.00 -2.25
C THR A 119 11.78 12.26 -2.99
N ALA A 120 11.53 13.49 -3.47
CA ALA A 120 10.29 13.88 -4.16
C ALA A 120 10.18 13.41 -5.63
N GLY A 121 10.65 12.19 -5.93
CA GLY A 121 10.47 11.59 -7.25
C GLY A 121 9.00 11.29 -7.58
N ASP A 122 8.14 11.17 -6.56
CA ASP A 122 6.83 10.55 -6.71
C ASP A 122 5.64 11.53 -6.49
N ALA A 123 5.87 12.72 -5.93
CA ALA A 123 4.79 13.65 -5.59
C ALA A 123 4.57 14.68 -6.71
N GLU A 124 3.53 14.48 -7.52
CA GLU A 124 3.14 15.42 -8.58
C GLU A 124 2.30 16.57 -7.98
N VAL A 125 2.67 17.83 -8.28
CA VAL A 125 1.92 19.02 -7.84
C VAL A 125 1.19 19.62 -9.02
N ILE A 126 -0.14 19.68 -8.91
CA ILE A 126 -1.03 20.21 -9.95
C ILE A 126 -1.68 21.52 -9.51
N HIS A 127 -2.13 22.30 -10.50
CA HIS A 127 -2.84 23.55 -10.27
C HIS A 127 -4.23 23.45 -10.88
N ILE A 128 -5.26 23.68 -10.07
CA ILE A 128 -6.65 23.69 -10.52
C ILE A 128 -7.26 25.00 -10.04
N LYS A 129 -7.76 25.81 -10.98
CA LYS A 129 -8.44 27.10 -10.69
C LYS A 129 -7.64 28.04 -9.77
N GLY A 130 -6.30 27.98 -9.84
CA GLY A 130 -5.40 28.80 -9.01
C GLY A 130 -5.05 28.20 -7.64
N ASN A 131 -5.71 27.11 -7.23
CA ASN A 131 -5.37 26.32 -6.06
C ASN A 131 -4.32 25.25 -6.42
N MET A 132 -3.48 24.86 -5.46
CA MET A 132 -2.48 23.81 -5.65
C MET A 132 -2.86 22.56 -4.88
N TYR A 133 -2.66 21.43 -5.53
CA TYR A 133 -2.89 20.11 -4.95
C TYR A 133 -1.69 19.21 -5.21
N THR A 134 -1.35 18.37 -4.23
CA THR A 134 -0.50 17.21 -4.44
C THR A 134 -1.38 16.07 -4.94
N ARG A 135 -1.03 15.50 -6.09
CA ARG A 135 -1.67 14.33 -6.66
C ARG A 135 -0.99 13.07 -6.12
N ILE A 136 -1.79 12.17 -5.60
CA ILE A 136 -1.43 10.78 -5.29
C ILE A 136 -2.01 9.94 -6.40
N SER A 137 -1.19 9.17 -7.10
CA SER A 137 -1.60 8.28 -8.17
C SER A 137 -1.00 6.92 -7.95
N HIS A 138 -1.85 5.92 -7.78
CA HIS A 138 -1.43 4.54 -7.58
C HIS A 138 -2.39 3.58 -8.29
N PHE A 139 -1.87 2.80 -9.22
CA PHE A 139 -2.65 1.80 -9.93
C PHE A 139 -2.41 0.43 -9.30
N VAL A 140 -3.35 -0.03 -8.48
CA VAL A 140 -3.26 -1.37 -7.91
C VAL A 140 -3.72 -2.37 -8.95
N LYS A 141 -2.87 -3.34 -9.28
CA LYS A 141 -3.23 -4.51 -10.08
C LYS A 141 -2.85 -5.76 -9.32
N LEU A 142 -3.83 -6.58 -8.99
CA LEU A 142 -3.59 -7.87 -8.34
C LEU A 142 -2.74 -8.74 -9.28
N SER A 143 -1.59 -9.19 -8.80
CA SER A 143 -0.71 -10.04 -9.60
C SER A 143 -1.36 -11.41 -9.87
N ASP A 144 -1.08 -11.99 -11.04
CA ASP A 144 -1.61 -13.32 -11.40
C ASP A 144 -1.24 -14.37 -10.34
N LYS A 145 -0.04 -14.29 -9.76
CA LYS A 145 0.40 -15.16 -8.66
C LYS A 145 -0.47 -15.02 -7.41
N LEU A 146 -0.86 -13.80 -7.05
CA LEU A 146 -1.75 -13.56 -5.91
C LEU A 146 -3.14 -14.14 -6.17
N VAL A 147 -3.64 -13.95 -7.39
CA VAL A 147 -4.95 -14.46 -7.82
C VAL A 147 -4.96 -15.99 -7.85
N GLU A 148 -3.93 -16.62 -8.43
CA GLU A 148 -3.75 -18.08 -8.45
C GLU A 148 -3.66 -18.65 -7.03
N ALA A 149 -2.85 -18.05 -6.15
CA ALA A 149 -2.74 -18.46 -4.75
C ALA A 149 -4.08 -18.34 -4.02
N SER A 150 -4.85 -17.30 -4.31
CA SER A 150 -6.19 -17.07 -3.75
C SER A 150 -7.19 -18.12 -4.25
N HIS A 151 -7.23 -18.42 -5.55
CA HIS A 151 -8.04 -19.50 -6.09
C HIS A 151 -7.68 -20.87 -5.49
N HIS A 152 -6.38 -21.14 -5.33
CA HIS A 152 -5.93 -22.38 -4.70
C HIS A 152 -6.40 -22.47 -3.23
N ALA A 153 -6.36 -21.36 -2.48
CA ALA A 153 -6.86 -21.29 -1.11
C ALA A 153 -8.38 -21.49 -0.98
N LEU A 154 -9.16 -21.01 -1.94
CA LEU A 154 -10.61 -21.25 -1.99
C LEU A 154 -10.95 -22.74 -2.13
N MET A 155 -10.12 -23.49 -2.89
CA MET A 155 -10.30 -24.93 -3.08
C MET A 155 -9.65 -25.77 -1.97
N HIS A 156 -8.55 -25.27 -1.37
CA HIS A 156 -7.74 -25.99 -0.41
C HIS A 156 -7.49 -25.16 0.85
N ARG A 157 -8.24 -25.46 1.92
CA ARG A 157 -8.11 -24.77 3.22
C ARG A 157 -6.67 -24.75 3.78
N ARG A 158 -5.86 -25.76 3.46
CA ARG A 158 -4.45 -25.85 3.91
C ARG A 158 -3.56 -24.74 3.35
N THR A 159 -3.94 -24.11 2.24
CA THR A 159 -3.15 -23.03 1.61
C THR A 159 -3.67 -21.63 1.91
N VAL A 160 -4.72 -21.50 2.75
CA VAL A 160 -5.29 -20.20 3.14
C VAL A 160 -4.24 -19.27 3.74
N ASN A 161 -3.42 -19.78 4.67
CA ASN A 161 -2.38 -18.97 5.30
C ASN A 161 -1.29 -18.56 4.30
N VAL A 162 -1.00 -19.39 3.30
CA VAL A 162 -0.04 -19.05 2.24
C VAL A 162 -0.59 -17.89 1.41
N ALA A 163 -1.86 -17.97 0.99
CA ALA A 163 -2.52 -16.87 0.29
C ALA A 163 -2.57 -15.60 1.15
N ALA A 164 -2.90 -15.72 2.43
CA ALA A 164 -2.94 -14.58 3.36
C ALA A 164 -1.58 -13.88 3.48
N VAL A 165 -0.47 -14.61 3.52
CA VAL A 165 0.88 -14.02 3.49
C VAL A 165 1.12 -13.24 2.19
N HIS A 166 0.67 -13.76 1.04
CA HIS A 166 0.79 -13.04 -0.22
C HIS A 166 -0.04 -11.75 -0.22
N TRP A 167 -1.27 -11.80 0.28
CA TRP A 167 -2.11 -10.61 0.46
C TRP A 167 -1.44 -9.57 1.36
N ARG A 168 -0.92 -9.97 2.51
CA ARG A 168 -0.25 -9.03 3.42
C ARG A 168 0.99 -8.38 2.79
N LYS A 169 1.75 -9.11 1.98
CA LYS A 169 2.89 -8.55 1.24
C LYS A 169 2.45 -7.53 0.19
N ASP A 170 1.45 -7.88 -0.61
CA ASP A 170 0.89 -7.02 -1.65
C ASP A 170 0.29 -5.75 -1.04
N THR A 171 -0.56 -5.91 -0.03
CA THR A 171 -1.19 -4.80 0.67
C THR A 171 -0.17 -3.90 1.35
N ASN A 172 0.86 -4.43 2.04
CA ASN A 172 1.92 -3.60 2.59
C ASN A 172 2.62 -2.74 1.53
N ALA A 173 2.88 -3.28 0.34
CA ALA A 173 3.49 -2.51 -0.75
C ALA A 173 2.60 -1.35 -1.19
N VAL A 174 1.30 -1.61 -1.38
CA VAL A 174 0.30 -0.59 -1.74
C VAL A 174 0.20 0.49 -0.65
N LEU A 175 0.03 0.09 0.62
CA LEU A 175 -0.14 1.05 1.72
C LEU A 175 1.10 1.91 1.91
N ARG A 176 2.30 1.32 1.80
CA ARG A 176 3.56 2.06 1.91
C ARG A 176 3.70 3.09 0.80
N ASP A 177 3.31 2.77 -0.42
CA ASP A 177 3.38 3.72 -1.53
C ASP A 177 2.37 4.86 -1.35
N LEU A 178 1.13 4.56 -1.00
CA LEU A 178 0.11 5.57 -0.70
C LEU A 178 0.54 6.52 0.42
N PHE A 179 1.10 5.98 1.52
CA PHE A 179 1.59 6.79 2.63
C PHE A 179 2.78 7.67 2.23
N LYS A 180 3.72 7.11 1.46
CA LYS A 180 4.87 7.83 0.95
C LYS A 180 4.46 9.01 0.07
N GLN A 181 3.53 8.79 -0.88
CA GLN A 181 3.00 9.85 -1.75
C GLN A 181 2.23 10.92 -0.96
N ALA A 182 1.56 10.52 0.12
CA ALA A 182 0.83 11.42 1.01
C ALA A 182 1.73 12.17 2.04
N ASP A 183 3.05 11.93 2.03
CA ASP A 183 3.99 12.44 3.03
C ASP A 183 3.58 12.06 4.47
N LEU A 184 3.04 10.86 4.64
CA LEU A 184 2.66 10.30 5.94
C LEU A 184 3.78 9.38 6.43
N PRO A 185 4.20 9.50 7.71
CA PRO A 185 5.19 8.61 8.25
C PRO A 185 4.64 7.18 8.31
N VAL A 186 5.34 6.25 7.68
CA VAL A 186 5.06 4.82 7.81
C VAL A 186 5.61 4.36 9.15
N LEU A 187 4.78 4.43 10.19
CA LEU A 187 5.13 3.94 11.52
C LEU A 187 4.69 2.48 11.64
N SER A 188 5.66 1.56 11.58
CA SER A 188 5.39 0.15 11.85
C SER A 188 5.38 -0.11 13.35
N VAL A 189 4.29 -0.73 13.82
CA VAL A 189 4.20 -1.29 15.18
C VAL A 189 4.74 -2.73 15.25
N HIS A 190 5.24 -3.26 14.12
CA HIS A 190 5.65 -4.65 13.99
C HIS A 190 7.17 -4.80 13.88
N PRO A 191 7.76 -5.88 14.42
CA PRO A 191 9.21 -6.08 14.39
C PRO A 191 9.81 -6.20 12.98
N ASN A 192 8.99 -6.58 12.00
CA ASN A 192 9.41 -6.70 10.59
C ASN A 192 9.43 -5.36 9.84
N GLY A 193 9.03 -4.25 10.49
CA GLY A 193 9.02 -2.92 9.87
C GLY A 193 7.86 -2.69 8.89
N GLU A 194 6.94 -3.64 8.75
CA GLU A 194 5.77 -3.53 7.88
C GLU A 194 4.54 -3.03 8.64
N LEU A 195 3.56 -2.45 7.94
CA LEU A 195 2.29 -2.01 8.56
C LEU A 195 1.40 -3.20 8.96
N ILE A 196 1.58 -4.32 8.28
CA ILE A 196 0.84 -5.56 8.48
C ILE A 196 1.84 -6.70 8.72
N PRO A 197 1.66 -7.54 9.75
CA PRO A 197 2.62 -8.62 10.06
C PRO A 197 2.36 -9.81 9.14
N TRP A 198 3.40 -10.47 8.61
CA TRP A 198 3.26 -11.70 7.80
C TRP A 198 3.50 -12.98 8.59
#